data_AF-A0A2W4MHN1-F1
#
_entry.id   AF-A0A2W4MHN1-F1
#
_cell.length_a   1.000
_cell.length_b   1.000
_cell.length_c   1.000
_cell.angle_alpha   90.00
_cell.angle_beta   90.00
_cell.angle_gamma   90.00
#
_symmetry.space_group_name_H-M   'P 1'
#
loop_
_entity.id
_entity.type
_entity.pdbx_description
1 polymer ?
#
loop_
_entity_poly.entity_id
_entity_poly.type
_entity_poly.pdbx_seq_one_letter_code
_entity_poly.pdbx_strand_id
1 'polypeptide(L)' 'PDGSGGYGFGWYIGARRGLRLAYHTGETVGFRTAIVRYLDRRLTAAVLCNRSDAEPIALAHALADAALP' A
#
# COMPACT_ATOMS: atom_id res chain seq x y z
N PRO A 1 -8.91 -2.01 0.63
CA PRO A 1 -8.92 -3.15 1.58
C PRO A 1 -10.32 -3.75 1.66
N ASP A 2 -10.42 -5.06 1.87
CA ASP A 2 -11.65 -5.87 1.89
C ASP A 2 -12.38 -5.90 3.26
N GLY A 3 -12.10 -4.92 4.13
CA GLY A 3 -13.02 -4.56 5.24
C GLY A 3 -12.73 -5.17 6.62
N SER A 4 -11.82 -6.13 6.76
CA SER A 4 -11.32 -6.56 8.08
C SER A 4 -9.89 -6.06 8.28
N GLY A 5 -9.76 -4.82 8.78
CA GLY A 5 -8.46 -4.18 8.96
C GLY A 5 -8.20 -3.75 10.41
N GLY A 6 -6.95 -3.87 10.84
CA GLY A 6 -6.46 -3.37 12.13
C GLY A 6 -5.33 -2.36 11.93
N TYR A 7 -4.92 -1.69 13.01
CA TYR A 7 -3.76 -0.80 12.99
C TYR A 7 -2.85 -1.07 14.18
N GLY A 8 -1.54 -1.10 13.96
CA GLY A 8 -0.56 -1.33 15.03
C GLY A 8 0.87 -1.09 14.57
N PHE A 9 1.72 -0.61 15.48
CA PHE A 9 3.14 -0.31 15.22
C PHE A 9 3.39 0.54 13.95
N GLY A 10 2.48 1.45 13.62
CA GLY A 10 2.61 2.29 12.43
C GLY A 10 2.25 1.60 11.11
N TRP A 11 1.42 0.57 11.14
CA TRP A 11 0.95 -0.14 9.95
C TRP A 11 -0.54 -0.37 9.99
N TYR A 12 -1.20 -0.10 8.87
CA TYR A 12 -2.50 -0.68 8.58
C TYR A 12 -2.32 -2.14 8.19
N ILE A 13 -3.11 -3.00 8.79
CA ILE A 13 -3.20 -4.43 8.50
C ILE A 13 -4.54 -4.68 7.83
N GLY A 14 -4.57 -5.47 6.77
CA GLY A 14 -5.81 -5.87 6.11
C GLY A 14 -5.60 -7.02 5.14
N ALA A 15 -6.53 -7.18 4.21
CA ALA A 15 -6.39 -8.06 3.07
C ALA A 15 -6.83 -7.38 1.76
N ARG A 16 -6.41 -7.98 0.65
CA ARG A 16 -6.88 -7.68 -0.71
C ARG A 16 -6.70 -8.93 -1.54
N ARG A 17 -7.75 -9.35 -2.24
CA ARG A 17 -7.78 -10.61 -3.01
C ARG A 17 -7.42 -11.83 -2.15
N GLY A 18 -7.84 -11.82 -0.87
CA GLY A 18 -7.54 -12.87 0.10
C GLY A 18 -6.09 -12.92 0.60
N LEU A 19 -5.21 -12.01 0.12
CA LEU A 19 -3.82 -11.94 0.54
C LEU A 19 -3.66 -10.94 1.68
N ARG A 20 -2.92 -11.33 2.74
CA ARG A 20 -2.66 -10.45 3.88
C ARG A 20 -1.71 -9.33 3.47
N LEU A 21 -2.05 -8.13 3.91
CA LEU A 21 -1.28 -6.93 3.63
C LEU A 21 -1.01 -6.08 4.86
N ALA A 22 0.20 -5.53 4.89
CA ALA A 22 0.59 -4.43 5.77
C ALA A 22 0.92 -3.22 4.90
N TYR A 23 0.35 -2.07 5.19
CA TYR A 23 0.59 -0.86 4.41
C TYR A 23 0.59 0.40 5.26
N HIS A 24 1.15 1.47 4.71
CA HIS A 24 1.05 2.81 5.27
C HIS A 24 1.10 3.83 4.13
N THR A 25 0.42 4.95 4.32
CA THR A 25 0.48 6.10 3.42
C THR A 25 1.17 7.26 4.12
N GLY A 26 1.78 8.15 3.34
CA GLY A 26 2.40 9.35 3.86
C GLY A 26 1.92 10.56 3.08
N GLU A 27 1.78 11.67 3.77
CA GLU A 27 1.42 12.94 3.16
C GLU A 27 2.18 14.05 3.88
N THR A 28 2.78 14.95 3.09
CA THR A 28 3.33 16.22 3.55
C THR A 28 3.21 17.24 2.41
N VAL A 29 3.60 18.50 2.64
CA VAL A 29 3.44 19.58 1.66
C VAL A 29 4.12 19.22 0.34
N GLY A 30 3.32 18.97 -0.70
CA GLY A 30 3.82 18.63 -2.04
C GLY A 30 4.19 17.16 -2.26
N PHE A 31 4.08 16.29 -1.24
CA PHE A 31 4.49 14.89 -1.36
C PHE A 31 3.43 13.93 -0.84
N ARG A 32 3.20 12.86 -1.59
CA ARG A 32 2.35 11.73 -1.19
C ARG A 32 3.10 10.42 -1.39
N THR A 33 2.96 9.50 -0.46
CA THR A 33 3.66 8.22 -0.49
C THR A 33 2.75 7.06 -0.11
N ALA A 34 3.09 5.86 -0.57
CA ALA A 34 2.50 4.63 -0.10
C ALA A 34 3.53 3.50 -0.12
N ILE A 35 3.49 2.66 0.90
CA ILE A 35 4.18 1.36 0.93
C ILE A 35 3.13 0.28 1.21
N VAL A 36 3.10 -0.75 0.37
CA VAL A 36 2.21 -1.91 0.50
C VAL A 36 3.03 -3.18 0.48
N ARG A 37 2.80 -4.06 1.45
CA ARG A 37 3.50 -5.35 1.59
C ARG A 37 2.47 -6.48 1.54
N TYR A 38 2.58 -7.35 0.54
CA TYR A 38 1.81 -8.60 0.46
C TYR A 38 2.60 -9.69 1.19
N LEU A 39 2.25 -9.93 2.45
CA LEU A 39 3.09 -10.65 3.40
C LEU A 39 3.35 -12.10 2.96
N ASP A 40 2.30 -12.77 2.48
CA ASP A 40 2.35 -14.18 2.05
C ASP A 40 3.14 -14.38 0.75
N ARG A 41 3.35 -13.29 -0.02
CA ARG A 41 4.02 -13.32 -1.33
C ARG A 41 5.44 -12.77 -1.29
N ARG A 42 5.88 -12.27 -0.13
CA ARG A 42 7.16 -11.53 0.03
C ARG A 42 7.32 -10.42 -1.01
N LEU A 43 6.20 -9.81 -1.43
CA LEU A 43 6.15 -8.75 -2.43
C LEU A 43 5.92 -7.41 -1.73
N THR A 44 6.68 -6.39 -2.11
CA THR A 44 6.53 -5.03 -1.60
C THR A 44 6.52 -4.05 -2.75
N ALA A 45 5.56 -3.13 -2.75
CA ALA A 45 5.50 -1.99 -3.66
C ALA A 45 5.61 -0.70 -2.83
N ALA A 46 6.49 0.21 -3.26
CA ALA A 46 6.67 1.53 -2.65
C ALA A 46 6.58 2.60 -3.75
N VAL A 47 5.77 3.63 -3.51
CA VAL A 47 5.53 4.74 -4.43
C VAL A 47 5.77 6.05 -3.71
N LEU A 48 6.57 6.92 -4.32
CA LEU A 48 6.89 8.26 -3.83
C LEU A 48 6.52 9.27 -4.92
N CYS A 49 5.65 10.22 -4.58
CA CYS A 49 5.17 11.24 -5.51
C CYS A 49 5.56 12.63 -5.00
N ASN A 50 6.04 13.48 -5.91
CA ASN A 50 6.33 14.91 -5.69
C ASN A 50 5.13 15.80 -6.11
N ARG A 51 3.91 15.30 -5.92
CA ARG A 51 2.67 15.99 -6.25
C ARG A 51 1.61 15.73 -5.19
N SER A 52 0.88 16.77 -4.81
CA SER A 52 -0.21 16.71 -3.83
C SER A 52 -1.50 16.07 -4.37
N ASP A 53 -1.66 15.93 -5.68
CA ASP A 53 -2.83 15.32 -6.32
C ASP A 53 -2.57 13.86 -6.76
N ALA A 54 -1.46 13.26 -6.33
CA ALA A 54 -1.13 11.88 -6.66
C ALA A 54 -1.87 10.87 -5.77
N GLU A 55 -2.18 9.71 -6.34
CA GLU A 55 -2.83 8.58 -5.66
C GLU A 55 -1.86 7.40 -5.48
N PRO A 56 -0.84 7.50 -4.60
CA PRO A 56 0.24 6.53 -4.51
C PRO A 56 -0.23 5.15 -4.03
N ILE A 57 -1.28 5.07 -3.22
CA ILE A 57 -1.82 3.78 -2.75
C ILE A 57 -2.44 2.96 -3.88
N ALA A 58 -3.14 3.64 -4.80
CA ALA A 58 -3.71 3.01 -6.00
C ALA A 58 -2.59 2.52 -6.92
N LEU A 59 -1.55 3.34 -7.14
CA LEU A 59 -0.37 2.96 -7.92
C LEU A 59 0.39 1.78 -7.30
N ALA A 60 0.58 1.77 -5.98
CA ALA A 60 1.26 0.68 -5.28
C ALA A 60 0.50 -0.65 -5.43
N HIS A 61 -0.84 -0.62 -5.35
CA HIS A 61 -1.66 -1.80 -5.61
C HIS A 61 -1.60 -2.25 -7.08
N ALA A 62 -1.61 -1.32 -8.04
CA ALA A 62 -1.51 -1.65 -9.46
C ALA A 62 -0.15 -2.30 -9.78
N LEU A 63 0.95 -1.77 -9.24
CA LEU A 63 2.29 -2.37 -9.36
C LEU A 63 2.34 -3.77 -8.76
N ALA A 64 1.74 -3.95 -7.57
CA ALA A 64 1.69 -5.25 -6.93
C ALA A 64 0.84 -6.25 -7.73
N ASP A 65 -0.33 -5.83 -8.24
CA ASP A 65 -1.19 -6.69 -9.07
C ASP A 65 -0.48 -7.14 -10.35
N ALA A 66 0.30 -6.26 -10.99
CA ALA A 66 1.08 -6.59 -12.18
C ALA A 66 2.24 -7.58 -11.90
N ALA A 67 2.72 -7.63 -10.66
CA ALA A 67 3.79 -8.53 -10.22
C ALA A 67 3.27 -9.85 -9.61
N LEU A 68 1.97 -9.96 -9.35
CA LEU A 68 1.34 -11.18 -8.88
C LEU A 68 1.03 -12.09 -10.09
N PRO A 69 1.40 -13.38 -10.04
CA PRO A 69 1.03 -14.38 -11.04
C PRO A 69 -0.46 -14.66 -11.06
#